data_AF-A0AAN6D7D3-F1
#
_entry.id   AF-A0AAN6D7D3-F1
#
_cell.length_a   1.000
_cell.length_b   1.000
_cell.length_c   1.000
_cell.angle_alpha   90.00
_cell.angle_beta   90.00
_cell.angle_gamma   90.00
#
_symmetry.space_group_name_H-M   'P 1'
#
loop_
_entity.id
_entity.type
_entity.pdbx_description
1 polymer ?
#
loop_
_entity_poly.entity_id
_entity_poly.type
_entity_poly.pdbx_seq_one_letter_code
_entity_poly.pdbx_strand_id
1 'polypeptide(L)'
;MLSVFRSKGFDATKFEKSLKVLSGKILSKEKALHRYRSNKSHYQRAAVLYLCAIYSSYAFYLYLSAERLSRGQWAHLAVPPAAIVLVYIAIGRFYSYLISNTERKLETLKEQHQEKIAELKEKTNFDKTHELLSRFSNGEDLKELETQAQEINRQKQEYLQLIKDGKAPSLDSASKDTKTFYDQFFNLLLGSDELGPDTRYALICKSCLQHNGLAPKGVEAAQVKYVCPRCGTLNGEQPAQDAENQTETVDKTT
;
A
#
# COMPACT_ATOMS: atom_id res chain seq x y z
N MET A 1 -30.19 -0.42 -26.59
CA MET A 1 -29.37 0.77 -26.28
C MET A 1 -28.67 0.60 -24.93
N LEU A 2 -27.53 -0.10 -24.87
CA LEU A 2 -26.69 -0.17 -23.66
C LEU A 2 -25.21 -0.23 -24.09
N SER A 3 -24.64 0.93 -24.44
CA SER A 3 -23.19 1.11 -24.59
C SER A 3 -22.80 2.50 -24.08
N VAL A 4 -22.92 2.73 -22.77
CA VAL A 4 -22.63 4.06 -22.17
C VAL A 4 -21.46 4.02 -21.18
N PHE A 5 -20.83 2.86 -20.94
CA PHE A 5 -19.63 2.77 -20.11
C PHE A 5 -18.43 2.20 -20.87
N ARG A 6 -18.03 2.88 -21.95
CA ARG A 6 -16.65 2.76 -22.45
C ARG A 6 -15.80 3.66 -21.56
N SER A 7 -15.18 3.08 -20.53
CA SER A 7 -14.15 3.79 -19.76
C SER A 7 -13.13 4.37 -20.74
N LYS A 8 -12.75 5.64 -20.54
CA LYS A 8 -11.71 6.27 -21.36
C LYS A 8 -10.44 5.42 -21.20
N GLY A 9 -10.09 4.65 -22.23
CA GLY A 9 -8.95 3.74 -22.22
C GLY A 9 -7.63 4.50 -22.02
N PHE A 10 -6.63 3.80 -21.50
CA PHE A 10 -5.28 4.33 -21.37
C PHE A 10 -4.64 4.51 -22.77
N ASP A 11 -4.31 5.75 -23.15
CA ASP A 11 -3.71 6.08 -24.44
C ASP A 11 -2.17 6.05 -24.38
N ALA A 12 -1.57 4.88 -24.60
CA ALA A 12 -0.11 4.68 -24.54
C ALA A 12 0.70 5.62 -25.46
N THR A 13 0.21 5.87 -26.68
CA THR A 13 0.91 6.69 -27.69
C THR A 13 1.03 8.16 -27.29
N LYS A 14 0.04 8.70 -26.56
CA LYS A 14 0.07 10.08 -26.04
C LYS A 14 1.12 10.24 -24.94
N PHE A 15 1.25 9.24 -24.07
CA PHE A 15 2.30 9.20 -23.05
C PHE A 15 3.69 9.09 -23.67
N GLU A 16 3.86 8.19 -24.64
CA GLU A 16 5.12 8.03 -25.36
C GLU A 16 5.56 9.34 -26.02
N LYS A 17 4.66 10.04 -26.70
CA LYS A 17 4.95 11.34 -27.33
C LYS A 17 5.35 12.38 -26.29
N SER A 18 4.66 12.43 -25.15
CA SER A 18 4.95 13.39 -24.07
C SER A 18 6.31 13.11 -23.42
N LEU A 19 6.63 11.84 -23.16
CA LEU A 19 7.93 11.41 -22.64
C LEU A 19 9.05 11.72 -23.63
N LYS A 20 8.88 11.45 -24.92
CA LYS A 20 9.84 11.81 -25.97
C LYS A 20 10.14 13.31 -25.99
N VAL A 21 9.09 14.15 -25.91
CA VAL A 21 9.25 15.61 -25.83
C VAL A 21 10.04 16.01 -24.59
N LEU A 22 9.74 15.40 -23.44
CA LEU A 22 10.39 15.73 -22.18
C LEU A 22 11.86 15.28 -22.14
N SER A 23 12.15 14.06 -22.58
CA SER A 23 13.52 13.54 -22.75
C SER A 23 14.32 14.38 -23.74
N GLY A 24 13.70 14.83 -24.83
CA GLY A 24 14.32 15.77 -25.77
C GLY A 24 14.69 17.10 -25.12
N LYS A 25 13.79 17.67 -24.30
CA LYS A 25 14.06 18.90 -23.53
C LYS A 25 15.19 18.68 -22.53
N ILE A 26 15.16 17.60 -21.76
CA ILE A 26 16.22 17.21 -20.81
C ILE A 26 17.56 17.15 -21.53
N LEU A 27 17.66 16.38 -22.62
CA LEU A 27 18.90 16.23 -23.39
C LEU A 27 19.41 17.58 -23.92
N SER A 28 18.52 18.44 -24.44
CA SER A 28 18.91 19.76 -24.94
C SER A 28 19.48 20.65 -23.82
N LYS A 29 18.92 20.56 -22.60
CA LYS A 29 19.36 21.32 -21.43
C LYS A 29 20.64 20.76 -20.83
N GLU A 30 20.81 19.44 -20.78
CA GLU A 30 22.07 18.80 -20.38
C GLU A 30 23.22 19.20 -21.31
N LYS A 31 22.99 19.17 -22.63
CA LYS A 31 23.97 19.66 -23.61
C LYS A 31 24.29 21.14 -23.41
N ALA A 32 23.29 21.99 -23.17
CA ALA A 32 23.51 23.40 -22.90
C ALA A 32 24.31 23.64 -21.61
N LEU A 33 23.96 22.92 -20.54
CA LEU A 33 24.66 22.98 -19.26
C LEU A 33 26.12 22.55 -19.40
N HIS A 34 26.37 21.45 -20.10
CA HIS A 34 27.72 20.98 -20.39
C HIS A 34 28.53 22.04 -21.15
N ARG A 35 27.95 22.67 -22.19
CA ARG A 35 28.61 23.77 -22.92
C ARG A 35 28.97 24.96 -22.02
N TYR A 36 28.08 25.36 -21.11
CA TYR A 36 28.37 26.46 -20.19
C TYR A 36 29.50 26.09 -19.21
N ARG A 37 29.51 24.87 -18.68
CA ARG A 37 30.56 24.38 -17.79
C ARG A 37 31.90 24.24 -18.52
N SER A 38 31.93 23.69 -19.73
CA SER A 38 33.15 23.51 -20.51
C SER A 38 33.74 24.85 -20.96
N ASN A 39 32.89 25.78 -21.42
CA ASN A 39 33.37 27.02 -22.01
C ASN A 39 33.66 28.12 -20.97
N LYS A 40 33.18 27.99 -19.71
CA LYS A 40 33.46 28.97 -18.63
C LYS A 40 34.96 29.26 -18.50
N SER A 41 35.78 28.20 -18.40
CA SER A 41 37.23 28.31 -18.23
C SER A 41 37.89 28.98 -19.44
N HIS A 42 37.47 28.63 -20.65
CA HIS A 42 37.99 29.21 -21.89
C HIS A 42 37.70 30.71 -21.96
N TYR A 43 36.45 31.15 -21.75
CA TYR A 43 36.08 32.56 -21.82
C TYR A 43 36.71 33.39 -20.69
N GLN A 44 36.80 32.85 -19.47
CA GLN A 44 37.48 33.53 -18.36
C GLN A 44 38.96 33.75 -18.65
N ARG A 45 39.67 32.72 -19.12
CA ARG A 45 41.10 32.82 -19.46
C ARG A 45 41.32 33.76 -20.64
N ALA A 46 40.53 33.64 -21.70
CA ALA A 46 40.63 34.52 -22.87
C ALA A 46 40.41 35.99 -22.49
N ALA A 47 39.34 36.31 -21.74
CA ALA A 47 39.05 37.67 -21.31
C ALA A 47 40.20 38.30 -20.50
N VAL A 48 40.78 37.54 -19.55
CA VAL A 48 41.93 38.01 -18.76
C VAL A 48 43.16 38.20 -19.64
N LEU A 49 43.46 37.27 -20.56
CA LEU A 49 44.60 37.39 -21.49
C LEU A 49 44.49 38.64 -22.37
N TYR A 50 43.31 38.92 -22.95
CA TYR A 50 43.10 40.12 -23.77
C TYR A 50 43.22 41.41 -22.94
N LEU A 51 42.64 41.45 -21.73
CA LEU A 51 42.76 42.62 -20.85
C LEU A 51 44.21 42.86 -20.41
N CYS A 52 44.95 41.80 -20.08
CA CYS A 52 46.38 41.89 -19.79
C CYS A 52 47.19 42.36 -21.00
N ALA A 53 46.89 41.90 -22.22
CA ALA A 53 47.59 42.33 -23.43
C ALA A 53 47.36 43.83 -23.72
N ILE A 54 46.13 44.31 -23.57
CA ILE A 54 45.78 45.75 -23.71
C ILE A 54 46.49 46.57 -22.62
N TYR A 55 46.53 46.07 -21.39
CA TYR A 55 47.23 46.75 -20.30
C TYR A 55 48.74 46.81 -20.54
N SER A 56 49.36 45.71 -20.99
CA SER A 56 50.78 45.66 -21.31
C SER A 56 51.14 46.58 -22.48
N SER A 57 50.30 46.69 -23.52
CA SER A 57 50.53 47.63 -24.63
C SER A 57 50.40 49.08 -24.18
N TYR A 58 49.44 49.40 -23.29
CA TYR A 58 49.31 50.72 -22.68
C TYR A 58 50.51 51.09 -21.81
N ALA A 59 50.95 50.16 -20.95
CA ALA A 59 52.14 50.36 -20.12
C ALA A 59 53.41 50.55 -20.98
N PHE A 60 53.53 49.80 -22.08
CA PHE A 60 54.64 49.94 -23.03
C PHE A 60 54.62 51.29 -23.74
N TYR A 61 53.44 51.79 -24.15
CA TYR A 61 53.29 53.13 -24.72
C TYR A 61 53.73 54.21 -23.72
N LEU A 62 53.30 54.11 -22.46
CA LEU A 62 53.73 55.05 -21.41
C LEU A 62 55.24 55.00 -21.19
N TYR A 63 55.83 53.81 -21.19
CA TYR A 63 57.27 53.63 -21.07
C TYR A 63 58.04 54.33 -22.21
N LEU A 64 57.57 54.19 -23.46
CA LEU A 64 58.16 54.87 -24.61
C LEU A 64 57.95 56.39 -24.60
N SER A 65 56.83 56.87 -24.04
CA SER A 65 56.51 58.31 -23.99
C SER A 65 57.42 59.11 -23.06
N ALA A 66 58.21 58.44 -22.19
CA ALA A 66 59.24 59.02 -21.34
C ALA A 66 58.83 60.26 -20.52
N GLU A 67 57.54 60.49 -20.31
CA GLU A 67 57.05 61.54 -19.43
C GLU A 67 57.33 61.15 -17.98
N ARG A 68 57.92 62.07 -17.20
CA ARG A 68 58.07 61.87 -15.75
C ARG A 68 56.67 61.76 -15.14
N LEU A 69 56.34 60.55 -14.68
CA LEU A 69 55.04 60.22 -14.12
C LEU A 69 54.74 61.08 -12.88
N SER A 70 53.78 61.99 -13.00
CA SER A 70 53.28 62.84 -11.92
C SER A 70 52.54 62.01 -10.86
N ARG A 71 52.43 62.51 -9.61
CA ARG A 71 51.81 61.75 -8.49
C ARG A 71 50.37 61.30 -8.76
N GLY A 72 49.61 62.03 -9.58
CA GLY A 72 48.23 61.66 -9.96
C GLY A 72 48.16 60.51 -10.98
N GLN A 73 49.19 60.32 -11.80
CA GLN A 73 49.18 59.32 -12.87
C GLN A 73 49.42 57.88 -12.38
N TRP A 74 49.89 57.69 -11.13
CA TRP A 74 50.01 56.37 -10.50
C TRP A 74 48.66 55.65 -10.38
N ALA A 75 47.55 56.40 -10.32
CA ALA A 75 46.21 55.83 -10.36
C ALA A 75 45.94 55.07 -11.67
N HIS A 76 46.42 55.56 -12.81
CA HIS A 76 46.25 54.88 -14.10
C HIS A 76 47.00 53.55 -14.20
N LEU A 77 48.04 53.35 -13.37
CA LEU A 77 48.76 52.09 -13.29
C LEU A 77 48.10 51.10 -12.30
N ALA A 78 47.52 51.60 -11.20
CA ALA A 78 46.91 50.77 -10.17
C ALA A 78 45.46 50.33 -10.48
N VAL A 79 44.70 51.13 -11.23
CA VAL A 79 43.29 50.86 -11.57
C VAL A 79 43.10 49.65 -12.50
N PRO A 80 43.91 49.44 -13.56
CA PRO A 80 43.69 48.33 -14.48
C PRO A 80 43.84 46.93 -13.85
N PRO A 81 44.84 46.65 -12.98
CA PRO A 81 44.89 45.38 -12.25
C PRO A 81 43.63 45.11 -11.42
N ALA A 82 43.11 46.12 -10.71
CA ALA A 82 41.88 46.00 -9.95
C ALA A 82 40.67 45.74 -10.87
N ALA A 83 40.60 46.41 -12.02
CA ALA A 83 39.56 46.20 -13.02
C ALA A 83 39.61 44.78 -13.62
N ILE A 84 40.79 44.23 -13.88
CA ILE A 84 40.97 42.85 -14.39
C ILE A 84 40.41 41.83 -13.38
N VAL A 85 40.72 41.98 -12.08
CA VAL A 85 40.20 41.12 -11.03
C VAL A 85 38.67 41.24 -10.91
N LEU A 86 38.13 42.46 -11.01
CA LEU A 86 36.69 42.69 -11.01
C LEU A 86 36.02 41.96 -12.17
N VAL A 87 36.54 42.09 -13.40
CA VAL A 87 36.01 41.40 -14.58
C VAL A 87 36.09 39.88 -14.41
N TYR A 88 37.20 39.36 -13.88
CA TYR A 88 37.35 37.92 -13.60
C TYR A 88 36.25 37.40 -12.66
N ILE A 89 36.00 38.12 -11.55
CA ILE A 89 34.97 37.78 -10.57
C ILE A 89 33.57 37.92 -11.19
N ALA A 90 33.32 38.98 -11.96
CA ALA A 90 32.03 39.26 -12.59
C ALA A 90 31.65 38.17 -13.60
N ILE A 91 32.56 37.79 -14.50
CA ILE A 91 32.36 36.67 -15.44
C ILE A 91 32.11 35.38 -14.66
N GLY A 92 32.90 35.11 -13.62
CA GLY A 92 32.74 33.93 -12.78
C GLY A 92 31.35 33.84 -12.14
N ARG A 93 30.89 34.94 -11.53
CA ARG A 93 29.55 35.04 -10.92
C ARG A 93 28.44 34.90 -11.97
N PHE A 94 28.57 35.56 -13.11
CA PHE A 94 27.59 35.49 -14.20
C PHE A 94 27.40 34.05 -14.72
N TYR A 95 28.50 33.36 -15.05
CA TYR A 95 28.40 31.97 -15.52
C TYR A 95 27.90 31.03 -14.42
N SER A 96 28.33 31.21 -13.16
CA SER A 96 27.80 30.41 -12.05
C SER A 96 26.29 30.63 -11.84
N TYR A 97 25.80 31.86 -12.00
CA TYR A 97 24.37 32.16 -11.96
C TYR A 97 23.62 31.47 -13.11
N LEU A 98 24.12 31.56 -14.35
CA LEU A 98 23.50 30.90 -15.50
C LEU A 98 23.48 29.37 -15.37
N ILE A 99 24.59 28.79 -14.89
CA ILE A 99 24.73 27.35 -14.63
C ILE A 99 23.69 26.91 -13.61
N SER A 100 23.63 27.56 -12.45
CA SER A 100 22.65 27.21 -11.39
C SER A 100 21.20 27.36 -11.85
N ASN A 101 20.88 28.40 -12.64
CA ASN A 101 19.53 28.57 -13.18
C ASN A 101 19.16 27.50 -14.21
N THR A 102 20.15 27.04 -14.99
CA THR A 102 19.94 25.96 -15.96
C THR A 102 19.81 24.61 -15.26
N GLU A 103 20.57 24.38 -14.20
CA GLU A 103 20.49 23.18 -13.33
C GLU A 103 19.11 23.06 -12.70
N ARG A 104 18.60 24.12 -12.04
CA ARG A 104 17.24 24.10 -11.46
C ARG A 104 16.18 23.76 -12.51
N LYS A 105 16.27 24.36 -13.70
CA LYS A 105 15.34 24.05 -14.81
C LYS A 105 15.48 22.61 -15.30
N LEU A 106 16.68 22.05 -15.29
CA LEU A 106 16.91 20.66 -15.65
C LEU A 106 16.32 19.71 -14.59
N GLU A 107 16.49 20.01 -13.31
CA GLU A 107 15.90 19.26 -12.20
C GLU A 107 14.39 19.23 -12.30
N THR A 108 13.73 20.39 -12.48
CA THR A 108 12.26 20.44 -12.67
C THR A 108 11.78 19.60 -13.88
N LEU A 109 12.54 19.55 -14.97
CA LEU A 109 12.21 18.70 -16.12
C LEU A 109 12.39 17.21 -15.80
N LYS A 110 13.40 16.85 -15.01
CA LYS A 110 13.63 15.47 -14.54
C LYS A 110 12.55 15.03 -13.57
N GLU A 111 12.13 15.91 -12.66
CA GLU A 111 10.99 15.69 -11.76
C GLU A 111 9.71 15.45 -12.56
N GLN A 112 9.38 16.33 -13.53
CA GLN A 112 8.24 16.13 -14.43
C GLN A 112 8.31 14.79 -15.19
N HIS A 113 9.51 14.33 -15.53
CA HIS A 113 9.70 13.07 -16.23
C HIS A 113 9.46 11.87 -15.32
N GLN A 114 9.96 11.93 -14.09
CA GLN A 114 9.70 10.91 -13.07
C GLN A 114 8.22 10.87 -12.67
N GLU A 115 7.59 12.03 -12.48
CA GLU A 115 6.16 12.15 -12.20
C GLU A 115 5.33 11.50 -13.31
N LYS A 116 5.67 11.74 -14.58
CA LYS A 116 4.99 11.10 -15.72
C LYS A 116 5.19 9.59 -15.77
N ILE A 117 6.35 9.08 -15.36
CA ILE A 117 6.59 7.64 -15.23
C ILE A 117 5.77 7.07 -14.06
N ALA A 118 5.69 7.76 -12.93
CA ALA A 118 4.87 7.34 -11.80
C ALA A 118 3.38 7.29 -12.18
N GLU A 119 2.87 8.32 -12.85
CA GLU A 119 1.49 8.34 -13.39
C GLU A 119 1.24 7.16 -14.34
N LEU A 120 2.23 6.79 -15.16
CA LEU A 120 2.17 5.63 -16.05
C LEU A 120 2.10 4.32 -15.25
N LYS A 121 2.96 4.15 -14.23
CA LYS A 121 2.98 2.96 -13.38
C LYS A 121 1.68 2.76 -12.60
N GLU A 122 1.13 3.85 -12.07
CA GLU A 122 -0.14 3.85 -11.34
C GLU A 122 -1.29 3.43 -12.27
N LYS A 123 -1.43 4.07 -13.43
CA LYS A 123 -2.49 3.76 -14.41
C LYS A 123 -2.41 2.33 -14.95
N THR A 124 -1.22 1.75 -14.99
CA THR A 124 -0.98 0.38 -15.48
C THR A 124 -0.96 -0.66 -14.35
N ASN A 125 -1.16 -0.26 -13.10
CA ASN A 125 -0.97 -1.13 -11.92
C ASN A 125 0.37 -1.90 -11.98
N PHE A 126 1.42 -1.25 -12.49
CA PHE A 126 2.69 -1.89 -12.79
C PHE A 126 3.35 -2.46 -11.54
N ASP A 127 3.48 -1.65 -10.47
CA ASP A 127 4.19 -2.07 -9.27
C ASP A 127 3.46 -3.23 -8.55
N LYS A 128 2.11 -3.20 -8.49
CA LYS A 128 1.30 -4.32 -7.94
C LYS A 128 1.50 -5.61 -8.73
N THR A 129 1.52 -5.52 -10.06
CA THR A 129 1.70 -6.68 -10.94
C THR A 129 3.11 -7.23 -10.83
N HIS A 130 4.11 -6.36 -10.79
CA HIS A 130 5.52 -6.72 -10.62
C HIS A 130 5.77 -7.35 -9.24
N GLU A 131 5.17 -6.80 -8.18
CA GLU A 131 5.24 -7.36 -6.83
C GLU A 131 4.66 -8.78 -6.80
N LEU A 132 3.45 -8.96 -7.34
CA LEU A 132 2.82 -10.28 -7.44
C LEU A 132 3.75 -11.27 -8.18
N LEU A 133 4.24 -10.88 -9.36
CA LEU A 133 5.18 -11.69 -10.13
C LEU A 133 6.46 -12.00 -9.35
N SER A 134 6.98 -11.05 -8.58
CA SER A 134 8.21 -11.24 -7.80
C SER A 134 8.01 -12.25 -6.67
N ARG A 135 6.88 -12.22 -5.96
CA ARG A 135 6.55 -13.18 -4.89
C ARG A 135 6.48 -14.61 -5.42
N PHE A 136 5.80 -14.79 -6.55
CA PHE A 136 5.69 -16.10 -7.21
C PHE A 136 6.97 -16.55 -7.92
N SER A 137 7.77 -15.63 -8.46
CA SER A 137 9.04 -15.96 -9.13
C SER A 137 10.14 -16.36 -8.14
N ASN A 138 10.17 -15.75 -6.96
CA ASN A 138 11.21 -15.99 -5.96
C ASN A 138 10.88 -17.19 -5.05
N GLY A 139 9.68 -17.76 -5.20
CA GLY A 139 9.19 -18.87 -4.39
C GLY A 139 9.02 -18.50 -2.91
N GLU A 140 8.87 -17.22 -2.59
CA GLU A 140 8.62 -16.76 -1.21
C GLU A 140 7.32 -17.36 -0.67
N ASP A 141 6.27 -17.39 -1.49
CA ASP A 141 4.99 -17.99 -1.12
C ASP A 141 5.13 -19.49 -0.77
N LEU A 142 6.02 -20.21 -1.47
CA LEU A 142 6.28 -21.63 -1.16
C LEU A 142 6.97 -21.77 0.20
N LYS A 143 7.96 -20.92 0.50
CA LYS A 143 8.65 -20.91 1.80
C LYS A 143 7.70 -20.56 2.95
N GLU A 144 6.78 -19.63 2.72
CA GLU A 144 5.75 -19.26 3.70
C GLU A 144 4.79 -20.43 3.96
N LEU A 145 4.36 -21.13 2.91
CA LEU A 145 3.52 -22.33 3.07
C LEU A 145 4.26 -23.47 3.79
N GLU A 146 5.54 -23.71 3.48
CA GLU A 146 6.36 -24.72 4.15
C GLU A 146 6.53 -24.42 5.65
N THR A 147 6.80 -23.16 6.01
CA THR A 147 6.94 -22.75 7.41
C THR A 147 5.62 -22.84 8.17
N GLN A 148 4.49 -22.47 7.56
CA GLN A 148 3.17 -22.67 8.15
C GLN A 148 2.85 -24.16 8.39
N ALA A 149 3.16 -25.02 7.42
CA ALA A 149 2.96 -26.46 7.57
C ALA A 149 3.82 -27.05 8.70
N GLN A 150 5.06 -26.60 8.83
CA GLN A 150 5.95 -26.99 9.93
C GLN A 150 5.40 -26.56 11.29
N GLU A 151 4.90 -25.32 11.39
CA GLU A 151 4.33 -24.79 12.62
C GLU A 151 3.06 -25.55 13.05
N ILE A 152 2.15 -25.81 12.10
CA ILE A 152 0.95 -26.63 12.36
C ILE A 152 1.33 -28.03 12.84
N ASN A 153 2.35 -28.64 12.23
CA ASN A 153 2.84 -29.95 12.65
C ASN A 153 3.44 -29.91 14.06
N ARG A 154 4.16 -28.85 14.41
CA ARG A 154 4.70 -28.64 15.77
C ARG A 154 3.57 -28.52 16.80
N GLN A 155 2.58 -27.66 16.54
CA GLN A 155 1.42 -27.49 17.40
C GLN A 155 0.65 -28.81 17.58
N LYS A 156 0.49 -29.58 16.50
CA LYS A 156 -0.14 -30.90 16.55
C LYS A 156 0.65 -31.89 17.42
N GLN A 157 1.97 -31.88 17.37
CA GLN A 157 2.82 -32.74 18.20
C GLN A 157 2.70 -32.38 19.68
N GLU A 158 2.73 -31.10 20.01
CA GLU A 158 2.56 -30.60 21.38
C GLU A 158 1.18 -31.00 21.94
N TYR A 159 0.12 -30.81 21.15
CA TYR A 159 -1.24 -31.23 21.51
C TYR A 159 -1.35 -32.74 21.78
N LEU A 160 -0.72 -33.58 20.92
CA LEU A 160 -0.69 -35.03 21.10
C LEU A 160 0.06 -35.44 22.37
N GLN A 161 1.11 -34.70 22.74
CA GLN A 161 1.87 -34.94 23.95
C GLN A 161 1.04 -34.61 25.21
N LEU A 162 0.32 -33.48 25.21
CA LEU A 162 -0.61 -33.11 26.28
C LEU A 162 -1.69 -34.17 26.51
N ILE A 163 -2.26 -34.74 25.43
CA ILE A 163 -3.23 -35.84 25.53
C ILE A 163 -2.60 -37.09 26.16
N LYS A 164 -1.38 -37.46 25.78
CA LYS A 164 -0.68 -38.63 26.34
C LYS A 164 -0.40 -38.49 27.84
N ASP A 165 -0.10 -37.28 28.30
CA ASP A 165 0.16 -36.98 29.70
C ASP A 165 -1.11 -36.95 30.57
N GLY A 166 -2.27 -37.34 30.01
CA GLY A 166 -3.56 -37.38 30.71
C GLY A 166 -4.10 -36.00 31.08
N LYS A 167 -3.49 -34.93 30.57
CA LYS A 167 -3.93 -33.56 30.77
C LYS A 167 -4.94 -33.23 29.68
N ALA A 168 -6.22 -33.32 30.01
CA ALA A 168 -7.29 -32.89 29.10
C ALA A 168 -7.06 -31.41 28.74
N PRO A 169 -6.93 -31.06 27.46
CA PRO A 169 -6.81 -29.67 27.06
C PRO A 169 -8.12 -28.96 27.42
N SER A 170 -8.05 -27.91 28.24
CA SER A 170 -9.19 -27.04 28.45
C SER A 170 -9.48 -26.32 27.14
N LEU A 171 -10.67 -26.52 26.58
CA LEU A 171 -11.21 -25.83 25.39
C LEU A 171 -11.39 -24.31 25.59
N ASP A 172 -10.86 -23.74 26.67
CA ASP A 172 -11.09 -22.36 27.08
C ASP A 172 -10.19 -21.33 26.38
N SER A 173 -9.22 -21.76 25.56
CA SER A 173 -8.28 -20.85 24.89
C SER A 173 -8.24 -20.95 23.37
N ALA A 174 -9.15 -21.70 22.74
CA ALA A 174 -9.29 -21.71 21.28
C ALA A 174 -10.35 -20.70 20.81
N SER A 175 -9.87 -19.55 20.33
CA SER A 175 -10.59 -18.60 19.46
C SER A 175 -11.70 -17.78 20.11
N LYS A 176 -11.35 -16.60 20.63
CA LYS A 176 -12.32 -15.52 20.90
C LYS A 176 -12.30 -14.35 19.90
N ASP A 177 -11.32 -14.26 18.99
CA ASP A 177 -11.19 -13.06 18.14
C ASP A 177 -11.33 -13.26 16.63
N THR A 178 -11.43 -14.49 16.11
CA THR A 178 -11.55 -14.71 14.64
C THR A 178 -12.82 -15.44 14.21
N LYS A 179 -13.59 -16.04 15.12
CA LYS A 179 -14.83 -16.73 14.77
C LYS A 179 -16.02 -15.81 14.50
N THR A 180 -16.12 -14.66 15.17
CA THR A 180 -17.32 -13.81 15.09
C THR A 180 -17.60 -13.27 13.67
N PHE A 181 -16.57 -12.84 12.93
CA PHE A 181 -16.78 -12.26 11.60
C PHE A 181 -17.09 -13.31 10.53
N TYR A 182 -16.37 -14.44 10.54
CA TYR A 182 -16.63 -15.54 9.61
C TYR A 182 -17.98 -16.19 9.91
N ASP A 183 -18.32 -16.44 11.17
CA ASP A 183 -19.61 -17.00 11.57
C ASP A 183 -20.77 -16.07 11.16
N GLN A 184 -20.59 -14.75 11.25
CA GLN A 184 -21.61 -13.78 10.83
C GLN A 184 -21.75 -13.67 9.31
N PHE A 185 -20.64 -13.76 8.56
CA PHE A 185 -20.66 -13.83 7.10
C PHE A 185 -21.33 -15.12 6.61
N PHE A 186 -21.01 -16.27 7.21
CA PHE A 186 -21.63 -17.55 6.88
C PHE A 186 -23.12 -17.57 7.24
N ASN A 187 -23.53 -17.04 8.40
CA ASN A 187 -24.95 -16.92 8.78
C ASN A 187 -25.75 -16.01 7.82
N LEU A 188 -25.13 -14.95 7.28
CA LEU A 188 -25.77 -14.07 6.31
C LEU A 188 -25.87 -14.70 4.90
N LEU A 189 -24.88 -15.53 4.53
CA LEU A 189 -24.81 -16.17 3.22
C LEU A 189 -25.64 -17.47 3.13
N LEU A 190 -25.74 -18.21 4.23
CA LEU A 190 -26.42 -19.52 4.30
C LEU A 190 -27.81 -19.44 4.97
N GLY A 191 -28.14 -18.33 5.64
CA GLY A 191 -29.27 -18.28 6.56
C GLY A 191 -28.97 -19.06 7.84
N SER A 192 -29.61 -18.70 8.96
CA SER A 192 -29.44 -19.42 10.23
C SER A 192 -29.74 -20.91 10.04
N ASP A 193 -28.75 -21.77 10.27
CA ASP A 193 -28.89 -23.22 10.14
C ASP A 193 -30.10 -23.72 10.95
N GLU A 194 -31.19 -24.08 10.27
CA GLU A 194 -32.37 -24.63 10.93
C GLU A 194 -32.09 -26.00 11.61
N LEU A 195 -30.90 -26.57 11.41
CA LEU A 195 -30.42 -27.79 12.05
C LEU A 195 -29.64 -27.57 13.35
N GLY A 196 -29.34 -26.33 13.73
CA GLY A 196 -28.47 -26.00 14.86
C GLY A 196 -28.93 -26.57 16.22
N PRO A 197 -28.00 -26.81 17.16
CA PRO A 197 -28.34 -27.25 18.51
C PRO A 197 -29.16 -26.22 19.30
N ASP A 198 -29.09 -24.93 18.92
CA ASP A 198 -29.75 -23.82 19.60
C ASP A 198 -31.26 -23.71 19.30
N THR A 199 -31.75 -24.36 18.24
CA THR A 199 -33.18 -24.35 17.85
C THR A 199 -33.95 -25.57 18.36
N ARG A 200 -33.30 -26.44 19.15
CA ARG A 200 -33.90 -27.69 19.66
C ARG A 200 -33.99 -27.66 21.18
N TYR A 201 -35.12 -28.13 21.69
CA TYR A 201 -35.34 -28.24 23.12
C TYR A 201 -34.66 -29.50 23.70
N ALA A 202 -34.16 -29.40 24.93
CA ALA A 202 -33.56 -30.53 25.63
C ALA A 202 -34.62 -31.51 26.17
N LEU A 203 -34.37 -32.81 26.02
CA LEU A 203 -35.22 -33.88 26.58
C LEU A 203 -34.79 -34.20 28.02
N ILE A 204 -35.55 -33.70 28.97
CA ILE A 204 -35.28 -33.84 30.41
C ILE A 204 -36.32 -34.77 31.03
N CYS A 205 -35.87 -35.80 31.74
CA CYS A 205 -36.77 -36.78 32.35
C CYS A 205 -37.54 -36.17 33.52
N LYS A 206 -38.88 -36.31 33.54
CA LYS A 206 -39.73 -35.79 34.61
C LYS A 206 -39.54 -36.46 35.97
N SER A 207 -39.03 -37.70 35.98
CA SER A 207 -38.84 -38.50 37.20
C SER A 207 -37.44 -38.33 37.81
N CYS A 208 -36.38 -38.41 36.99
CA CYS A 208 -34.99 -38.39 37.46
C CYS A 208 -34.18 -37.17 37.01
N LEU A 209 -34.77 -36.24 36.26
CA LEU A 209 -34.18 -34.98 35.76
C LEU A 209 -32.91 -35.14 34.91
N GLN A 210 -32.61 -36.35 34.43
CA GLN A 210 -31.49 -36.59 33.53
C GLN A 210 -31.75 -35.99 32.14
N HIS A 211 -30.73 -35.33 31.57
CA HIS A 211 -30.71 -34.91 30.17
C HIS A 211 -30.47 -36.11 29.24
N ASN A 212 -31.38 -36.36 28.29
CA ASN A 212 -31.35 -37.52 27.40
C ASN A 212 -31.18 -37.15 25.91
N GLY A 213 -30.69 -35.94 25.62
CA GLY A 213 -30.45 -35.44 24.27
C GLY A 213 -31.41 -34.33 23.87
N LEU A 214 -31.50 -34.06 22.56
CA LEU A 214 -32.30 -32.97 21.99
C LEU A 214 -33.56 -33.50 21.29
N ALA A 215 -34.63 -32.74 21.38
CA ALA A 215 -35.89 -33.02 20.69
C ALA A 215 -35.70 -32.97 19.16
N PRO A 216 -36.39 -33.85 18.40
CA PRO A 216 -36.47 -33.76 16.96
C PRO A 216 -37.14 -32.45 16.50
N LYS A 217 -36.85 -32.05 15.27
CA LYS A 217 -37.26 -30.74 14.74
C LYS A 217 -38.77 -30.55 14.74
N GLY A 218 -39.21 -29.36 15.18
CA GLY A 218 -40.60 -28.93 15.09
C GLY A 218 -41.54 -29.53 16.15
N VAL A 219 -41.01 -30.29 17.13
CA VAL A 219 -41.79 -30.91 18.20
C VAL A 219 -41.32 -30.34 19.54
N GLU A 220 -42.26 -29.90 20.38
CA GLU A 220 -41.93 -29.45 21.73
C GLU A 220 -41.40 -30.62 22.57
N ALA A 221 -40.45 -30.35 23.47
CA ALA A 221 -39.85 -31.40 24.31
C ALA A 221 -40.88 -32.23 25.10
N ALA A 222 -42.03 -31.63 25.46
CA ALA A 222 -43.10 -32.30 26.18
C ALA A 222 -43.87 -33.33 25.33
N GLN A 223 -43.85 -33.23 24.01
CA GLN A 223 -44.60 -34.12 23.10
C GLN A 223 -43.77 -35.32 22.63
N VAL A 224 -42.46 -35.27 22.82
CA VAL A 224 -41.54 -36.31 22.39
C VAL A 224 -41.64 -37.50 23.34
N LYS A 225 -42.17 -38.61 22.83
CA LYS A 225 -42.24 -39.86 23.60
C LYS A 225 -40.89 -40.55 23.65
N TYR A 226 -40.33 -40.67 24.85
CA TYR A 226 -39.08 -41.41 25.06
C TYR A 226 -39.04 -42.10 26.42
N VAL A 227 -38.36 -43.24 26.47
CA VAL A 227 -38.10 -43.98 27.72
C VAL A 227 -36.75 -43.53 28.26
N CYS A 228 -36.72 -43.06 29.51
CA CYS A 228 -35.47 -42.61 30.10
C CYS A 228 -34.51 -43.81 30.32
N PRO A 229 -33.30 -43.82 29.76
CA PRO A 229 -32.34 -44.92 29.91
C PRO A 229 -31.82 -45.07 31.35
N ARG A 230 -32.00 -44.05 32.20
CA ARG A 230 -31.54 -44.06 33.59
C ARG A 230 -32.57 -44.64 34.57
N CYS A 231 -33.86 -44.37 34.40
CA CYS A 231 -34.91 -44.75 35.37
C CYS A 231 -36.10 -45.50 34.75
N GLY A 232 -36.11 -45.70 33.44
CA GLY A 232 -37.18 -46.43 32.73
C GLY A 232 -38.53 -45.69 32.62
N THR A 233 -38.65 -44.47 33.15
CA THR A 233 -39.91 -43.70 33.06
C THR A 233 -40.17 -43.26 31.61
N LEU A 234 -41.40 -43.46 31.13
CA LEU A 234 -41.88 -42.94 29.84
C LEU A 234 -42.27 -41.46 29.97
N ASN A 235 -41.59 -40.62 29.19
CA ASN A 235 -41.83 -39.17 29.08
C ASN A 235 -42.57 -38.88 27.77
N GLY A 236 -43.33 -37.79 27.71
CA GLY A 236 -44.14 -37.39 26.54
C GLY A 236 -45.66 -37.35 26.84
N GLU A 237 -46.35 -36.28 26.44
CA GLU A 237 -47.83 -36.14 26.50
C GLU A 237 -48.52 -36.73 25.25
N GLN A 238 -49.76 -37.19 25.38
CA GLN A 238 -50.63 -37.52 24.24
C GLN A 238 -51.31 -36.24 23.74
N PRO A 239 -51.39 -35.99 22.42
CA PRO A 239 -52.11 -34.84 21.90
C PRO A 239 -53.59 -34.91 22.29
N ALA A 240 -54.11 -33.80 22.84
CA ALA A 240 -55.51 -33.66 23.24
C ALA A 240 -56.43 -33.64 22.01
N GLN A 241 -56.99 -34.79 21.65
CA GLN A 241 -58.18 -34.91 20.80
C GLN A 241 -59.08 -36.00 21.39
N ASP A 242 -59.58 -35.77 22.61
CA ASP A 242 -60.65 -36.57 23.24
C ASP A 242 -61.26 -35.72 24.37
N ALA A 243 -61.96 -34.64 24.02
CA ALA A 243 -62.68 -33.78 24.98
C ALA A 243 -63.99 -33.19 24.43
N GLU A 244 -64.66 -33.89 23.50
CA GLU A 244 -66.04 -33.59 23.07
C GLU A 244 -66.79 -34.90 22.82
N ASN A 245 -67.16 -35.63 23.89
CA ASN A 245 -68.33 -36.53 23.82
C ASN A 245 -68.88 -36.94 25.20
N GLN A 246 -69.17 -36.00 26.10
CA GLN A 246 -69.95 -36.25 27.32
C GLN A 246 -70.74 -35.00 27.76
N THR A 247 -71.69 -34.55 26.94
CA THR A 247 -72.78 -33.66 27.38
C THR A 247 -74.03 -33.96 26.55
N GLU A 248 -74.63 -35.12 26.78
CA GLU A 248 -76.00 -35.40 26.38
C GLU A 248 -76.51 -36.59 27.22
N THR A 249 -76.94 -36.32 28.44
CA THR A 249 -77.97 -37.08 29.18
C THR A 249 -78.21 -36.37 30.52
N VAL A 250 -79.50 -36.28 30.92
CA VAL A 250 -80.05 -35.59 32.12
C VAL A 250 -80.18 -34.08 31.89
N ASP A 251 -81.36 -33.48 31.64
CA ASP A 251 -82.63 -33.61 32.36
C ASP A 251 -83.78 -32.94 31.56
N LYS A 252 -84.93 -33.63 31.43
CA LYS A 252 -86.27 -33.03 31.48
C LYS A 252 -87.34 -34.14 31.42
N THR A 253 -87.82 -34.49 32.60
CA THR A 253 -89.15 -35.05 32.81
C THR A 253 -90.14 -33.88 32.88
N THR A 254 -91.03 -33.72 31.89
CA THR A 254 -92.44 -33.31 32.03
C THR A 254 -93.14 -33.59 30.70
#